data_AF-A0A935FXZ7-F1
#
_entry.id   AF-A0A935FXZ7-F1
#
_cell.length_a   1.000
_cell.length_b   1.000
_cell.length_c   1.000
_cell.angle_alpha   90.00
_cell.angle_beta   90.00
_cell.angle_gamma   90.00
#
_symmetry.space_group_name_H-M   'P 1'
#
loop_
_entity.id
_entity.type
_entity.pdbx_description
1 polymer ?
#
loop_
_entity_poly.entity_id
_entity_poly.type
_entity_poly.pdbx_seq_one_letter_code
_entity_poly.pdbx_strand_id
1 'polypeptide(L)'
;MLTTGFFTDSMTIQTGDSLIFWMLLGTPGDIGLTNYIDTMQVHVCSDQDPSLSIAKLATIRSEDSNNVWKKYYFNLSQFAGQRVVVAFRYYMNTDVDGLWCNVDDIFIGNRGSVGISQTGTNVPDKFALSQNYPNPFNLGD
;
A
#
# COMPACT_ATOMS: atom_id res chain seq x y z
N MET A 1 21.05 13.93 10.29
CA MET A 1 20.14 12.77 10.25
C MET A 1 18.72 13.32 10.31
N LEU A 2 17.94 13.26 9.23
CA LEU A 2 16.55 13.73 9.25
C LEU A 2 15.74 12.86 10.20
N THR A 3 15.23 13.49 11.26
CA THR A 3 14.42 12.89 12.34
C THR A 3 12.92 12.88 12.00
N THR A 4 12.53 13.27 10.79
CA THR A 4 11.14 13.52 10.45
C THR A 4 10.63 12.47 9.45
N GLY A 5 9.54 11.80 9.83
CA GLY A 5 8.67 11.04 8.93
C GLY A 5 7.24 11.56 9.10
N PHE A 6 6.32 11.12 8.26
CA PHE A 6 4.90 11.31 8.54
C PHE A 6 4.35 10.05 9.20
N PHE A 7 3.45 10.26 10.16
CA PHE A 7 2.93 9.24 11.03
C PHE A 7 1.41 9.19 10.91
N THR A 8 0.83 8.00 11.03
CA THR A 8 -0.59 7.87 11.31
C THR A 8 -0.90 8.31 12.73
N ASP A 9 -2.17 8.52 13.08
CA ASP A 9 -2.55 8.41 14.50
C ASP A 9 -2.34 6.97 14.98
N SER A 10 -2.33 6.79 16.30
CA SER A 10 -2.19 5.50 16.95
C SER A 10 -3.46 4.65 16.84
N MET A 11 -3.30 3.36 16.59
CA MET A 11 -4.39 2.40 16.39
C MET A 11 -4.07 1.03 16.99
N THR A 12 -5.10 0.32 17.42
CA THR A 12 -4.94 -1.06 17.90
C THR A 12 -5.04 -2.03 16.74
N ILE A 13 -4.00 -2.83 16.51
CA ILE A 13 -3.95 -3.81 15.44
C ILE A 13 -4.71 -5.09 15.83
N GLN A 14 -5.44 -5.66 14.88
CA GLN A 14 -6.12 -6.95 14.99
C GLN A 14 -5.43 -8.00 14.12
N THR A 15 -5.66 -9.28 14.43
CA THR A 15 -5.22 -10.38 13.56
C THR A 15 -5.85 -10.23 12.17
N GLY A 16 -5.03 -10.32 11.12
CA GLY A 16 -5.46 -10.14 9.73
C GLY A 16 -5.37 -8.70 9.22
N ASP A 17 -5.05 -7.72 10.07
CA ASP A 17 -4.84 -6.35 9.60
C ASP A 17 -3.61 -6.26 8.69
N SER A 18 -3.71 -5.35 7.72
CA SER A 18 -2.67 -5.09 6.73
C SER A 18 -2.50 -3.59 6.54
N LEU A 19 -1.26 -3.16 6.32
CA LEU A 19 -0.95 -1.85 5.74
C LEU A 19 -0.94 -2.00 4.22
N ILE A 20 -1.70 -1.15 3.54
CA ILE A 20 -1.79 -1.09 2.08
C ILE A 20 -1.69 0.36 1.66
N PHE A 21 -0.89 0.65 0.63
CA PHE A 21 -0.80 1.99 0.06
C PHE A 21 -0.25 1.92 -1.36
N TRP A 22 -0.43 2.99 -2.12
CA TRP A 22 0.25 3.23 -3.37
C TRP A 22 1.36 4.26 -3.17
N MET A 23 2.47 4.08 -3.89
CA MET A 23 3.58 5.03 -3.82
C MET A 23 4.26 5.18 -5.19
N LEU A 24 4.61 6.43 -5.50
CA LEU A 24 5.52 6.81 -6.57
C LEU A 24 6.75 7.45 -5.92
N LEU A 25 7.92 6.93 -6.27
CA LEU A 25 9.19 7.26 -5.63
C LEU A 25 10.23 7.46 -6.73
N GLY A 26 11.04 8.53 -6.66
CA GLY A 26 12.00 8.86 -7.71
C GLY A 26 11.35 9.57 -8.90
N THR A 27 12.17 9.90 -9.90
CA THR A 27 11.71 10.62 -11.10
C THR A 27 10.79 9.74 -11.96
N PRO A 28 9.54 10.17 -12.20
CA PRO A 28 8.65 9.56 -13.19
C PRO A 28 9.23 9.65 -14.61
N GLY A 29 8.99 8.63 -15.44
CA GLY A 29 9.55 8.57 -16.79
C GLY A 29 9.01 9.63 -17.77
N ASP A 30 7.92 10.30 -17.44
CA ASP A 30 7.15 11.17 -18.33
C ASP A 30 7.40 12.67 -18.12
N ILE A 31 8.21 13.06 -17.13
CA ILE A 31 8.37 14.48 -16.76
C ILE A 31 9.68 15.14 -17.21
N GLY A 32 10.54 14.42 -17.96
CA GLY A 32 11.74 15.00 -18.58
C GLY A 32 12.75 15.62 -17.60
N LEU A 33 12.71 15.21 -16.33
CA LEU A 33 13.65 15.66 -15.29
C LEU A 33 14.89 14.75 -15.21
N THR A 34 15.91 15.22 -14.50
CA THR A 34 17.03 14.36 -14.08
C THR A 34 16.50 13.19 -13.27
N ASN A 35 17.05 11.99 -13.50
CA ASN A 35 16.70 10.81 -12.72
C ASN A 35 17.34 10.91 -11.34
N TYR A 36 16.51 11.10 -10.32
CA TYR A 36 16.91 10.99 -8.93
C TYR A 36 16.45 9.64 -8.40
N ILE A 37 17.35 9.01 -7.66
CA ILE A 37 17.02 7.85 -6.85
C ILE A 37 16.44 8.37 -5.55
N ASP A 38 15.38 7.73 -5.09
CA ASP A 38 14.76 8.04 -3.82
C ASP A 38 14.59 6.76 -3.00
N THR A 39 14.55 6.90 -1.68
CA THR A 39 14.35 5.77 -0.78
C THR A 39 13.41 6.16 0.35
N MET A 40 12.49 5.24 0.67
CA MET A 40 11.47 5.34 1.71
C MET A 40 11.66 4.20 2.69
N GLN A 41 11.54 4.45 3.98
CA GLN A 41 11.41 3.42 4.99
C GLN A 41 10.00 3.41 5.55
N VAL A 42 9.47 2.22 5.81
CA VAL A 42 8.17 2.04 6.47
C VAL A 42 8.41 1.35 7.80
N HIS A 43 7.87 1.92 8.86
CA HIS A 43 8.06 1.46 10.23
C HIS A 43 6.73 1.28 10.95
N VAL A 44 6.76 0.39 11.94
CA VAL A 44 5.79 0.35 13.03
C VAL A 44 6.50 0.89 14.27
N CYS A 45 5.85 1.80 14.97
CA CYS A 45 6.35 2.47 16.16
C CYS A 45 5.34 2.31 17.31
N SER A 46 5.81 2.40 18.56
CA SER A 46 4.91 2.40 19.72
C SER A 46 4.23 3.75 19.96
N ASP A 47 4.78 4.82 19.40
CA ASP A 47 4.24 6.19 19.44
C ASP A 47 4.71 7.01 18.22
N GLN A 48 4.22 8.24 18.05
CA GLN A 48 4.69 9.22 17.05
C GLN A 48 6.08 9.79 17.38
N ASP A 49 6.99 8.95 17.86
CA ASP A 49 8.39 9.26 18.13
C ASP A 49 9.29 8.39 17.22
N PRO A 50 10.10 8.99 16.33
CA PRO A 50 11.03 8.28 15.46
C PRO A 50 12.00 7.33 16.19
N SER A 51 12.32 7.61 17.46
CA SER A 51 13.21 6.77 18.28
C SER A 51 12.53 5.51 18.81
N LEU A 52 11.19 5.46 18.77
CA LEU A 52 10.38 4.36 19.28
C LEU A 52 9.92 3.39 18.17
N SER A 53 10.72 3.24 17.12
CA SER A 53 10.47 2.21 16.12
C SER A 53 10.64 0.82 16.72
N ILE A 54 9.58 0.02 16.67
CA ILE A 54 9.57 -1.37 17.15
C ILE A 54 9.82 -2.36 16.02
N ALA A 55 9.51 -1.99 14.77
CA ALA A 55 9.84 -2.78 13.59
C ALA A 55 10.02 -1.88 12.37
N LYS A 56 10.97 -2.24 11.50
CA LYS A 56 11.06 -1.72 10.14
C LYS A 56 10.42 -2.72 9.19
N LEU A 57 9.29 -2.34 8.59
CA LEU A 57 8.58 -3.17 7.62
C LEU A 57 9.33 -3.25 6.29
N ALA A 58 9.90 -2.13 5.84
CA ALA A 58 10.64 -2.09 4.58
C ALA A 58 11.64 -0.93 4.48
N THR A 59 12.58 -1.10 3.56
CA THR A 59 13.32 -0.02 2.90
C THR A 59 13.07 -0.17 1.41
N ILE A 60 12.36 0.78 0.83
CA ILE A 60 11.90 0.79 -0.54
C ILE A 60 12.73 1.81 -1.31
N ARG A 61 13.42 1.38 -2.34
CA ARG A 61 14.20 2.25 -3.23
C ARG A 61 13.44 2.41 -4.55
N SER A 62 13.52 3.59 -5.17
CA SER A 62 13.06 3.79 -6.54
C SER A 62 13.89 2.94 -7.52
N GLU A 63 13.38 2.80 -8.73
CA GLU A 63 14.19 2.37 -9.87
C GLU A 63 15.13 3.50 -10.30
N ASP A 64 16.17 3.15 -11.06
CA ASP A 64 17.13 4.12 -11.60
C ASP A 64 16.52 4.98 -12.72
N SER A 65 15.40 4.55 -13.31
CA SER A 65 14.63 5.28 -14.33
C SER A 65 13.21 4.74 -14.44
N ASN A 66 12.32 5.53 -15.08
CA ASN A 66 10.94 5.12 -15.41
C ASN A 66 10.11 4.70 -14.18
N ASN A 67 10.18 5.49 -13.11
CA ASN A 67 9.40 5.19 -11.91
C ASN A 67 7.90 5.35 -12.18
N VAL A 68 7.13 4.40 -11.65
CA VAL A 68 5.67 4.34 -11.77
C VAL A 68 5.05 4.08 -10.40
N TRP A 69 3.76 4.37 -10.27
CA TRP A 69 2.99 4.03 -9.07
C TRP A 69 3.02 2.53 -8.82
N LYS A 70 3.43 2.13 -7.60
CA LYS A 70 3.45 0.74 -7.16
C LYS A 70 2.62 0.59 -5.88
N LYS A 71 1.86 -0.50 -5.81
CA LYS A 71 1.11 -0.87 -4.61
C LYS A 71 1.99 -1.68 -3.66
N TYR A 72 1.97 -1.32 -2.39
CA TYR A 72 2.64 -2.03 -1.32
C TYR A 72 1.64 -2.64 -0.35
N TYR A 73 2.02 -3.79 0.22
CA TYR A 73 1.20 -4.57 1.13
C TYR A 73 2.08 -5.17 2.22
N PHE A 74 1.73 -4.95 3.49
CA PHE A 74 2.43 -5.50 4.64
C PHE A 74 1.43 -6.10 5.63
N ASN A 75 1.66 -7.36 6.03
CA ASN A 75 0.88 -8.02 7.07
C ASN A 75 1.27 -7.47 8.45
N LEU A 76 0.28 -7.02 9.22
CA LEU A 76 0.47 -6.47 10.56
C LEU A 76 0.09 -7.43 11.68
N SER A 77 -0.34 -8.66 11.37
CA SER A 77 -0.85 -9.63 12.37
C SER A 77 0.14 -9.92 13.51
N GLN A 78 1.45 -9.75 13.27
CA GLN A 78 2.48 -9.88 14.31
C GLN A 78 2.38 -8.82 15.43
N PHE A 79 1.66 -7.73 15.19
CA PHE A 79 1.40 -6.66 16.15
C PHE A 79 -0.01 -6.73 16.74
N ALA A 80 -0.77 -7.80 16.50
CA ALA A 80 -2.14 -7.93 16.99
C ALA A 80 -2.22 -7.74 18.51
N GLY A 81 -3.20 -6.95 18.96
CA GLY A 81 -3.40 -6.54 20.35
C GLY A 81 -2.56 -5.33 20.79
N GLN A 82 -1.58 -4.90 20.00
CA GLN A 82 -0.75 -3.73 20.31
C GLN A 82 -1.38 -2.45 19.76
N ARG A 83 -1.26 -1.35 20.52
CA ARG A 83 -1.52 0.00 20.03
C ARG A 83 -0.23 0.52 19.39
N VAL A 84 -0.28 0.82 18.10
CA VAL A 84 0.91 1.20 17.31
C VAL A 84 0.63 2.42 16.45
N VAL A 85 1.70 3.00 15.92
CA VAL A 85 1.72 4.03 14.89
C VAL A 85 2.45 3.47 13.67
N VAL A 86 1.98 3.76 12.46
CA VAL A 86 2.73 3.49 11.22
C VAL A 86 3.44 4.76 10.78
N ALA A 87 4.72 4.65 10.47
CA ALA A 87 5.55 5.76 10.03
C ALA A 87 6.12 5.52 8.63
N PHE A 88 6.08 6.58 7.81
CA PHE A 88 6.72 6.64 6.51
C PHE A 88 7.85 7.66 6.60
N ARG A 89 9.07 7.20 6.40
CA ARG A 89 10.28 8.01 6.53
C ARG A 89 10.99 8.10 5.19
N TYR A 90 11.00 9.30 4.64
CA TYR A 90 11.83 9.62 3.48
C TYR A 90 13.30 9.53 3.89
N TYR A 91 14.05 8.59 3.32
CA TYR A 91 15.36 8.14 3.78
C TYR A 91 16.28 7.90 2.60
N MET A 92 17.05 8.91 2.20
CA MET A 92 18.01 8.83 1.09
C MET A 92 19.32 9.54 1.44
N ASN A 93 20.31 9.42 0.55
CA ASN A 93 21.53 10.21 0.62
C ASN A 93 21.29 11.61 0.04
N THR A 94 21.06 12.61 0.90
CA THR A 94 20.73 13.98 0.49
C THR A 94 21.81 14.70 -0.31
N ASP A 95 23.02 14.15 -0.41
CA ASP A 95 24.11 14.74 -1.19
C ASP A 95 24.02 14.41 -2.70
N VAL A 96 23.31 13.35 -3.07
CA VAL A 96 23.23 12.86 -4.47
C VAL A 96 21.83 12.37 -4.90
N ASP A 97 20.97 12.05 -3.94
CA ASP A 97 19.62 11.51 -4.11
C ASP A 97 18.58 12.53 -3.61
N GLY A 98 17.30 12.32 -3.93
CA GLY A 98 16.23 13.17 -3.42
C GLY A 98 15.54 14.02 -4.49
N LEU A 99 14.38 13.56 -5.00
CA LEU A 99 13.44 14.43 -5.72
C LEU A 99 12.18 14.67 -4.90
N TRP A 100 11.30 13.66 -4.84
CA TRP A 100 10.08 13.69 -4.05
C TRP A 100 9.51 12.28 -3.89
N CYS A 101 8.56 12.15 -2.95
CA CYS A 101 7.78 10.93 -2.79
C CYS A 101 6.29 11.28 -2.78
N ASN A 102 5.49 10.52 -3.50
CA ASN A 102 4.03 10.56 -3.40
C ASN A 102 3.55 9.26 -2.76
N VAL A 103 2.75 9.36 -1.71
CA VAL A 103 2.07 8.23 -1.08
C VAL A 103 0.58 8.52 -1.12
N ASP A 104 -0.21 7.55 -1.55
CA ASP A 104 -1.66 7.71 -1.72
C ASP A 104 -2.41 6.41 -1.37
N ASP A 105 -3.72 6.50 -1.23
CA ASP A 105 -4.62 5.36 -1.02
C ASP A 105 -4.22 4.50 0.19
N ILE A 106 -3.79 5.15 1.28
CA ILE A 106 -3.36 4.48 2.50
C ILE A 106 -4.56 3.85 3.19
N PHE A 107 -4.46 2.56 3.45
CA PHE A 107 -5.42 1.77 4.20
C PHE A 107 -4.69 0.94 5.25
N ILE A 108 -5.20 0.98 6.49
CA ILE A 108 -4.78 0.08 7.56
C ILE A 108 -6.02 -0.60 8.13
N GLY A 109 -5.96 -1.93 8.19
CA GLY A 109 -7.02 -2.75 8.76
C GLY A 109 -7.19 -4.05 7.99
N ASN A 110 -8.30 -4.72 8.23
CA ASN A 110 -8.65 -5.95 7.54
C ASN A 110 -9.52 -5.60 6.32
N ARG A 111 -8.92 -5.58 5.12
CA ARG A 111 -9.74 -5.71 3.89
C ARG A 111 -10.18 -7.17 3.84
N GLY A 112 -11.29 -7.47 4.50
CA GLY A 112 -11.93 -8.77 4.34
C GLY A 112 -12.10 -9.08 2.86
N SER A 113 -12.09 -10.36 2.48
CA SER A 113 -12.52 -10.73 1.13
C SER A 113 -13.92 -10.15 0.91
N VAL A 114 -14.08 -9.29 -0.10
CA VAL A 114 -15.43 -8.91 -0.58
C VAL A 114 -16.10 -10.24 -0.92
N GLY A 115 -17.16 -10.56 -0.18
CA GLY A 115 -17.61 -11.91 0.07
C GLY A 115 -17.90 -12.72 -1.19
N ILE A 116 -16.90 -13.45 -1.69
CA ILE A 116 -17.14 -14.72 -2.35
C ILE A 116 -17.10 -15.75 -1.24
N SER A 117 -18.24 -15.89 -0.55
CA SER A 117 -18.43 -17.03 0.33
C SER A 117 -18.63 -18.22 -0.59
N GLN A 118 -17.61 -19.06 -0.71
CA GLN A 118 -17.70 -20.28 -1.49
C GLN A 118 -18.69 -21.22 -0.77
N THR A 119 -19.94 -21.24 -1.24
CA THR A 119 -21.05 -22.02 -0.66
C THR A 119 -20.94 -23.53 -0.93
N GLY A 120 -19.81 -24.01 -1.45
CA GLY A 120 -19.54 -25.43 -1.68
C GLY A 120 -18.08 -25.68 -2.08
N THR A 121 -17.59 -26.91 -2.11
CA THR A 121 -16.17 -27.24 -2.38
C THR A 121 -15.73 -27.06 -3.85
N ASN A 122 -16.61 -26.56 -4.72
CA ASN A 122 -16.36 -26.45 -6.16
C ASN A 122 -15.93 -25.03 -6.52
N VAL A 123 -14.82 -24.90 -7.24
CA VAL A 123 -14.47 -23.67 -7.96
C VAL A 123 -15.31 -23.64 -9.24
N PRO A 124 -16.06 -22.57 -9.56
CA PRO A 124 -16.79 -22.50 -10.82
C PRO A 124 -15.81 -22.44 -12.00
N ASP A 125 -15.74 -23.52 -12.79
CA ASP A 125 -14.87 -23.57 -13.97
C ASP A 125 -15.40 -22.75 -15.16
N LYS A 126 -16.68 -22.32 -15.10
CA LYS A 126 -17.33 -21.48 -16.11
C LYS A 126 -18.36 -20.55 -15.48
N PHE A 127 -18.37 -19.29 -15.93
CA PHE A 127 -19.45 -18.35 -15.69
C PHE A 127 -20.26 -18.18 -16.99
N ALA A 128 -21.58 -18.27 -16.91
CA ALA A 128 -22.47 -17.96 -18.02
C ALA A 128 -23.61 -17.06 -17.51
N LEU A 129 -23.90 -15.99 -18.25
CA LEU A 129 -25.08 -15.17 -18.03
C LEU A 129 -26.19 -15.70 -18.93
N SER A 130 -27.21 -16.34 -18.34
CA SER A 130 -28.43 -16.66 -19.08
C SER A 130 -29.27 -15.40 -19.24
N GLN A 131 -29.68 -15.09 -20.46
CA GLN A 131 -30.62 -14.01 -20.72
C GLN A 131 -31.98 -14.31 -20.06
N ASN A 132 -32.49 -13.40 -19.24
CA ASN A 132 -33.86 -13.49 -18.76
C ASN A 132 -34.78 -12.91 -19.86
N TYR A 133 -35.59 -13.75 -20.50
CA TYR A 133 -36.53 -13.28 -21.52
C TYR A 133 -37.89 -12.92 -20.87
N PRO A 134 -38.45 -11.73 -21.16
CA PRO A 134 -37.99 -10.76 -22.15
C PRO A 134 -36.86 -9.88 -21.63
N ASN A 135 -35.74 -9.82 -22.39
CA ASN A 135 -34.69 -8.85 -22.15
C ASN A 135 -35.01 -7.60 -22.98
N PRO A 136 -35.23 -6.43 -22.34
CA PRO A 136 -35.55 -5.17 -23.03
C PRO A 136 -34.40 -4.61 -23.89
N PHE A 137 -33.21 -5.22 -23.87
CA PHE A 137 -32.06 -4.86 -24.72
C PHE A 137 -31.94 -5.68 -26.01
N ASN A 138 -32.79 -6.69 -26.20
CA ASN A 138 -32.95 -7.33 -27.51
C ASN A 138 -34.18 -6.72 -28.18
N LEU A 139 -33.97 -5.68 -28.99
CA LEU A 139 -34.98 -5.28 -29.97
C LEU A 139 -35.09 -6.44 -30.96
N GLY A 140 -36.24 -7.09 -31.01
CA GLY A 140 -36.52 -8.08 -32.04
C GLY A 140 -36.35 -7.47 -33.43
N ASP A 141 -35.80 -8.26 -34.35
CA ASP A 141 -35.67 -7.90 -35.77
C ASP A 141 -37.02 -7.49 -36.39
#